data_AF-A0A0R0FY91-F1
#
_entry.id   AF-A0A0R0FY91-F1
#
_cell.length_a   1.000
_cell.length_b   1.000
_cell.length_c   1.000
_cell.angle_alpha   90.00
_cell.angle_beta   90.00
_cell.angle_gamma   90.00
#
_symmetry.space_group_name_H-M   'P 1'
#
loop_
_entity.id
_entity.type
_entity.pdbx_description
1 polymer ?
#
loop_
_entity_poly.entity_id
_entity_poly.type
_entity_poly.pdbx_seq_one_letter_code
_entity_poly.pdbx_strand_id
1 'polypeptide(L)'
;NFHWNFEDVAKSIVCMMMSGPFLTGYTQTLNDWYDREIDAINEPYRSIPSGAISENEVITQIWVLLLGGLSLAGILDIWVGTIHNSLMYSLLQAGHDFPIVFYLAVGGAILSYIYSAPPLKLKQNGWIGNFALGASYISLPWCGIFYFDKL
;
A
#
# COMPACT_ATOMS: atom_id res chain seq x y z
N ASN A 1 -20.85 -7.94 -5.32
CA ASN A 1 -21.48 -6.67 -5.75
C ASN A 1 -21.65 -5.80 -4.53
N PHE A 2 -21.14 -4.56 -4.58
CA PHE A 2 -21.29 -3.60 -3.49
C PHE A 2 -22.76 -3.23 -3.23
N HIS A 3 -23.17 -3.23 -1.97
CA HIS A 3 -24.46 -2.70 -1.52
C HIS A 3 -24.26 -1.59 -0.50
N TRP A 4 -25.17 -0.61 -0.46
CA TRP A 4 -25.15 0.48 0.54
C TRP A 4 -25.63 0.01 1.92
N ASN A 5 -25.00 -1.04 2.44
CA ASN A 5 -25.16 -1.54 3.79
C ASN A 5 -23.93 -1.16 4.64
N PHE A 6 -24.03 -1.34 5.95
CA PHE A 6 -22.93 -1.01 6.85
C PHE A 6 -21.64 -1.81 6.56
N GLU A 7 -21.78 -3.07 6.19
CA GLU A 7 -20.64 -3.99 6.01
C GLU A 7 -19.76 -3.58 4.83
N ASP A 8 -20.34 -3.33 3.65
CA ASP A 8 -19.59 -2.99 2.45
C ASP A 8 -19.00 -1.57 2.55
N VAL A 9 -19.72 -0.64 3.18
CA VAL A 9 -19.19 0.68 3.52
C VAL A 9 -17.99 0.56 4.46
N ALA A 10 -18.07 -0.31 5.48
CA ALA A 10 -16.97 -0.52 6.40
C ALA A 10 -15.75 -1.18 5.73
N LYS A 11 -15.95 -2.18 4.86
CA LYS A 11 -14.86 -2.75 4.02
C LYS A 11 -14.21 -1.69 3.15
N SER A 12 -15.01 -0.79 2.56
CA SER A 12 -14.50 0.31 1.73
C SER A 12 -13.65 1.29 2.53
N ILE A 13 -14.08 1.66 3.74
CA ILE A 13 -13.29 2.50 4.65
C ILE A 13 -11.96 1.82 5.01
N VAL A 14 -11.98 0.52 5.31
CA VAL A 14 -10.74 -0.24 5.60
C VAL A 14 -9.83 -0.28 4.38
N CYS A 15 -10.36 -0.45 3.17
CA CYS A 15 -9.60 -0.36 1.93
C CYS A 15 -8.97 1.04 1.73
N MET A 16 -9.73 2.12 2.00
CA MET A 16 -9.24 3.50 1.93
C MET A 16 -8.12 3.76 2.95
N MET A 17 -8.26 3.27 4.18
CA MET A 17 -7.23 3.39 5.21
C MET A 17 -5.97 2.63 4.81
N MET A 18 -6.12 1.37 4.38
CA MET A 18 -5.01 0.52 3.93
C MET A 18 -4.23 1.19 2.79
N SER A 19 -4.91 1.55 1.70
CA SER A 19 -4.27 2.08 0.50
C SER A 19 -3.76 3.52 0.68
N GLY A 20 -4.50 4.36 1.39
CA GLY A 20 -4.16 5.75 1.65
C GLY A 20 -3.11 5.89 2.75
N PRO A 21 -3.48 6.28 3.98
CA PRO A 21 -2.52 6.67 5.01
C PRO A 21 -1.46 5.59 5.30
N PHE A 22 -1.80 4.30 5.27
CA PHE A 22 -0.83 3.24 5.56
C PHE A 22 0.13 2.99 4.39
N LEU A 23 -0.33 2.49 3.23
CA LEU A 23 0.57 2.10 2.14
C LEU A 23 1.10 3.30 1.33
N THR A 24 0.29 4.33 1.10
CA THR A 24 0.77 5.58 0.48
C THR A 24 1.69 6.32 1.44
N GLY A 25 1.33 6.41 2.73
CA GLY A 25 2.20 7.01 3.74
C GLY A 25 3.54 6.27 3.85
N TYR A 26 3.53 4.94 3.88
CA TYR A 26 4.76 4.13 3.86
C TYR A 26 5.65 4.51 2.67
N THR A 27 5.06 4.60 1.47
CA THR A 27 5.80 4.92 0.25
C THR A 27 6.43 6.31 0.31
N GLN A 28 5.70 7.31 0.81
CA GLN A 28 6.18 8.69 0.94
C GLN A 28 7.27 8.82 2.01
N THR A 29 7.03 8.31 3.23
CA THR A 29 8.02 8.38 4.32
C THR A 29 9.31 7.64 3.95
N LEU A 30 9.19 6.49 3.28
CA LEU A 30 10.36 5.75 2.79
C LEU A 30 11.12 6.55 1.72
N ASN A 31 10.42 7.21 0.81
CA ASN A 31 11.04 8.07 -0.20
C ASN A 31 11.84 9.20 0.45
N ASP A 32 11.23 9.93 1.39
CA ASP A 32 11.86 11.05 2.09
C ASP A 32 13.08 10.58 2.90
N TRP A 33 12.98 9.40 3.53
CA TRP A 33 14.10 8.83 4.28
C TRP A 33 15.33 8.59 3.40
N TYR A 34 15.14 8.06 2.18
CA TYR A 34 16.24 7.78 1.25
C TYR A 34 16.65 8.97 0.38
N ASP A 35 15.90 10.08 0.43
CA ASP A 35 16.26 11.35 -0.23
C ASP A 35 16.80 12.40 0.74
N ARG A 36 16.82 12.15 2.06
CA ARG A 36 17.25 13.11 3.09
C ARG A 36 18.55 13.87 2.80
N GLU A 37 19.54 13.25 2.15
CA GLU A 37 20.81 13.90 1.79
C GLU A 37 20.67 14.86 0.59
N ILE A 38 19.83 14.47 -0.37
CA ILE A 38 19.48 15.30 -1.54
C ILE A 38 18.59 16.47 -1.07
N ASP A 39 17.63 16.16 -0.20
CA ASP A 39 16.72 17.14 0.38
C ASP A 39 17.44 18.10 1.34
N ALA A 40 18.53 17.68 1.99
CA ALA A 40 19.37 18.59 2.77
C ALA A 40 19.99 19.71 1.90
N ILE A 41 20.17 19.47 0.60
CA ILE A 41 20.66 20.46 -0.37
C ILE A 41 19.50 21.25 -0.97
N ASN A 42 18.45 20.55 -1.42
CA ASN A 42 17.37 21.14 -2.21
C ASN A 42 16.25 21.76 -1.36
N GLU A 43 15.87 21.11 -0.26
CA GLU A 43 14.73 21.43 0.58
C GLU A 43 15.06 21.27 2.08
N PRO A 44 16.03 22.04 2.62
CA PRO A 44 16.59 21.83 3.97
C PRO A 44 15.59 22.01 5.11
N TYR A 45 14.44 22.64 4.84
CA TYR A 45 13.36 22.86 5.79
C TYR A 45 12.47 21.62 6.01
N ARG A 46 12.62 20.55 5.21
CA ARG A 46 11.87 19.30 5.40
C ARG A 46 12.14 18.68 6.76
N SER A 47 11.19 17.90 7.27
CA SER A 47 11.24 17.38 8.64
C SER A 47 12.49 16.53 8.93
N ILE A 48 12.92 15.68 7.99
CA ILE A 48 14.09 14.81 8.17
C ILE A 48 15.41 15.62 8.07
N PRO A 49 15.69 16.39 7.00
CA PRO A 49 16.94 17.14 6.90
C PRO A 49 17.10 18.24 7.94
N SER A 50 16.01 18.89 8.35
CA SER A 50 16.04 19.93 9.40
C SER A 50 16.25 19.35 10.81
N GLY A 51 16.11 18.04 10.99
CA GLY A 51 16.17 17.38 12.30
C GLY A 51 14.91 17.60 13.15
N ALA A 52 13.80 18.08 12.58
CA ALA A 52 12.53 18.23 13.28
C ALA A 52 11.92 16.90 13.74
N ILE A 53 12.27 15.80 13.04
CA ILE A 53 11.99 14.43 13.46
C ILE A 53 13.30 13.64 13.49
N SER A 54 13.45 12.81 14.51
CA SER A 54 14.60 11.93 14.67
C SER A 54 14.56 10.75 13.69
N GLU A 55 15.72 10.19 13.37
CA GLU A 55 15.84 8.97 12.56
C GLU A 55 14.98 7.82 13.13
N ASN A 56 14.96 7.66 14.45
CA ASN A 56 14.16 6.63 15.10
C ASN A 56 12.65 6.83 14.90
N GLU A 57 12.17 8.08 14.89
CA GLU A 57 10.76 8.39 14.60
C GLU A 57 10.40 8.06 13.17
N VAL A 58 11.26 8.40 12.20
CA VAL A 58 11.05 8.07 10.78
C VAL A 58 11.03 6.56 10.56
N ILE A 59 12.01 5.84 11.11
CA ILE A 59 12.08 4.38 10.98
C ILE A 59 10.87 3.72 11.64
N THR A 60 10.45 4.20 12.82
CA THR A 60 9.24 3.73 13.49
C THR A 60 8.01 3.96 12.61
N GLN A 61 7.87 5.15 12.03
CA GLN A 61 6.77 5.47 11.12
C GLN A 61 6.76 4.55 9.89
N ILE A 62 7.91 4.29 9.27
CA ILE A 62 8.02 3.34 8.15
C ILE A 62 7.48 1.96 8.55
N TRP A 63 7.89 1.43 9.70
CA TRP A 63 7.43 0.13 10.18
C TRP A 63 5.95 0.11 10.55
N VAL A 64 5.45 1.14 11.25
CA VAL A 64 4.03 1.25 11.62
C VAL A 64 3.14 1.31 10.38
N LEU A 65 3.54 2.11 9.38
CA LEU A 65 2.80 2.27 8.14
C LEU A 65 2.81 0.98 7.30
N LEU A 66 3.97 0.33 7.18
CA LEU A 66 4.10 -0.95 6.48
C LEU A 66 3.28 -2.05 7.14
N LEU A 67 3.52 -2.29 8.43
CA LEU A 67 2.87 -3.38 9.16
C LEU A 67 1.37 -3.12 9.30
N GLY A 68 0.95 -1.87 9.51
CA GLY A 68 -0.46 -1.49 9.52
C GLY A 68 -1.13 -1.74 8.17
N GLY A 69 -0.50 -1.33 7.06
CA GLY A 69 -1.00 -1.57 5.71
C GLY A 69 -1.13 -3.06 5.39
N LEU A 70 -0.09 -3.85 5.66
CA LEU A 70 -0.12 -5.31 5.45
C LEU A 70 -1.14 -6.01 6.36
N SER A 71 -1.31 -5.55 7.60
CA SER A 71 -2.31 -6.09 8.53
C SER A 71 -3.73 -5.81 8.04
N LEU A 72 -4.01 -4.59 7.59
CA LEU A 72 -5.33 -4.25 7.01
C LEU A 72 -5.60 -5.05 5.74
N ALA A 73 -4.58 -5.31 4.91
CA ALA A 73 -4.69 -6.15 3.73
C ALA A 73 -5.08 -7.60 4.10
N GLY A 74 -4.39 -8.19 5.09
CA GLY A 74 -4.73 -9.52 5.60
C GLY A 74 -6.11 -9.57 6.26
N ILE A 75 -6.52 -8.54 7.00
CA ILE A 75 -7.86 -8.42 7.57
C ILE A 75 -8.92 -8.37 6.47
N LEU A 76 -8.68 -7.63 5.38
CA LEU A 76 -9.59 -7.58 4.24
C LEU A 76 -9.72 -8.93 3.54
N ASP A 77 -8.61 -9.61 3.26
CA ASP A 77 -8.64 -10.96 2.67
C ASP A 77 -9.39 -11.94 3.58
N ILE A 78 -9.19 -11.88 4.91
CA ILE A 78 -9.93 -12.73 5.86
C ILE A 78 -11.40 -12.31 5.93
N TRP A 79 -11.73 -11.03 5.91
CA TRP A 79 -13.12 -10.56 6.02
C TRP A 79 -13.93 -10.98 4.78
N VAL A 80 -13.37 -10.79 3.60
CA VAL A 80 -13.92 -11.27 2.34
C VAL A 80 -13.93 -12.81 2.32
N GLY A 81 -12.83 -13.42 2.77
CA GLY A 81 -12.63 -14.87 2.85
C GLY A 81 -13.59 -15.58 3.83
N THR A 82 -13.97 -14.96 4.93
CA THR A 82 -14.82 -15.60 5.95
C THR A 82 -16.25 -15.77 5.46
N ILE A 83 -16.67 -15.03 4.43
CA ILE A 83 -17.98 -15.21 3.78
C ILE A 83 -18.07 -16.59 3.10
N HIS A 84 -16.95 -17.26 2.78
CA HIS A 84 -16.91 -18.60 2.14
C HIS A 84 -17.68 -19.69 2.92
N ASN A 85 -17.96 -19.49 4.21
CA ASN A 85 -18.71 -20.46 5.03
C ASN A 85 -20.22 -20.15 5.17
N SER A 86 -20.74 -19.15 4.44
CA SER A 86 -22.17 -18.79 4.47
C SER A 86 -22.91 -19.29 3.23
N LEU A 87 -24.21 -19.61 3.37
CA LEU A 87 -25.12 -19.96 2.26
C LEU A 87 -25.07 -18.92 1.11
N MET A 88 -24.70 -17.69 1.45
CA MET A 88 -24.52 -16.56 0.53
C MET A 88 -23.34 -16.76 -0.45
N TYR A 89 -22.25 -17.41 -0.03
CA TYR A 89 -21.09 -17.68 -0.90
C TYR A 89 -21.48 -18.54 -2.12
N SER A 90 -22.30 -19.56 -1.89
CA SER A 90 -22.81 -20.43 -2.96
C SER A 90 -23.73 -19.70 -3.95
N LEU A 91 -24.30 -18.55 -3.56
CA LEU A 91 -25.23 -17.78 -4.39
C LEU A 91 -24.56 -16.59 -5.10
N LEU A 92 -23.50 -16.01 -4.50
CA LEU A 92 -22.89 -14.78 -5.01
C LEU A 92 -21.50 -14.96 -5.65
N GLN A 93 -20.83 -16.11 -5.47
CA GLN A 93 -19.44 -16.33 -5.94
C GLN A 93 -18.48 -15.17 -5.56
N ALA A 94 -18.77 -14.51 -4.44
CA ALA A 94 -18.07 -13.33 -3.98
C ALA A 94 -17.09 -13.76 -2.89
N GLY A 95 -15.85 -14.02 -3.31
CA GLY A 95 -14.78 -14.53 -2.46
C GLY A 95 -13.60 -15.03 -3.29
N HIS A 96 -12.42 -14.93 -2.72
CA HIS A 96 -11.17 -15.52 -3.21
C HIS A 96 -10.59 -16.44 -2.14
N ASP A 97 -10.18 -17.65 -2.55
CA ASP A 97 -9.46 -18.58 -1.67
C ASP A 97 -8.00 -18.14 -1.43
N PHE A 98 -7.52 -17.21 -2.25
CA PHE A 98 -6.15 -16.73 -2.24
C PHE A 98 -6.11 -15.28 -1.73
N PRO A 99 -5.23 -14.94 -0.76
CA PRO A 99 -5.19 -13.61 -0.14
C PRO A 99 -4.56 -12.58 -1.08
N ILE A 100 -5.31 -12.19 -2.11
CA ILE A 100 -4.83 -11.36 -3.21
C ILE A 100 -4.50 -9.96 -2.73
N VAL A 101 -5.25 -9.40 -1.78
CA VAL A 101 -5.07 -8.02 -1.31
C VAL A 101 -3.74 -7.92 -0.56
N PHE A 102 -3.47 -8.91 0.29
CA PHE A 102 -2.20 -9.04 1.01
C PHE A 102 -1.02 -9.16 0.04
N TYR A 103 -1.09 -10.04 -0.95
CA TYR A 103 0.02 -10.19 -1.90
C TYR A 103 0.20 -8.97 -2.81
N LEU A 104 -0.87 -8.28 -3.20
CA LEU A 104 -0.79 -7.00 -3.90
C LEU A 104 -0.15 -5.93 -3.02
N ALA A 105 -0.50 -5.86 -1.74
CA ALA A 105 0.11 -4.94 -0.77
C ALA A 105 1.60 -5.23 -0.54
N VAL A 106 1.98 -6.50 -0.43
CA VAL A 106 3.39 -6.93 -0.35
C VAL A 106 4.14 -6.55 -1.62
N GLY A 107 3.59 -6.85 -2.81
CA GLY A 107 4.21 -6.49 -4.08
C GLY A 107 4.39 -4.98 -4.24
N GLY A 108 3.36 -4.20 -3.88
CA GLY A 108 3.41 -2.74 -3.85
C GLY A 108 4.46 -2.21 -2.86
N ALA A 109 4.53 -2.75 -1.65
CA ALA A 109 5.52 -2.36 -0.66
C ALA A 109 6.96 -2.65 -1.12
N ILE A 110 7.19 -3.82 -1.73
CA ILE A 110 8.50 -4.17 -2.32
C ILE A 110 8.84 -3.20 -3.45
N LEU A 111 7.88 -2.90 -4.34
CA LEU A 111 8.07 -1.96 -5.44
C LEU A 111 8.43 -0.56 -4.92
N SER A 112 7.71 -0.06 -3.91
CA SER A 112 8.01 1.20 -3.23
C SER A 112 9.41 1.20 -2.59
N TYR A 113 9.82 0.08 -1.99
CA TYR A 113 11.16 -0.07 -1.44
C TYR A 113 12.24 0.00 -2.52
N ILE A 114 12.16 -0.83 -3.57
CA ILE A 114 13.20 -0.84 -4.62
C ILE A 114 13.22 0.47 -5.43
N TYR A 115 12.10 1.19 -5.49
CA TYR A 115 12.04 2.50 -6.12
C TYR A 115 12.89 3.55 -5.38
N SER A 116 12.86 3.52 -4.03
CA SER A 116 13.49 4.54 -3.18
C SER A 116 14.84 4.14 -2.57
N ALA A 117 15.04 2.86 -2.27
CA ALA A 117 16.15 2.35 -1.48
C ALA A 117 17.24 1.67 -2.34
N PRO A 118 18.52 1.76 -1.94
CA PRO A 118 19.59 0.94 -2.53
C PRO A 118 19.38 -0.55 -2.23
N PRO A 119 19.90 -1.46 -3.08
CA PRO A 119 20.86 -1.21 -4.15
C PRO A 119 20.24 -0.78 -5.49
N LEU A 120 18.93 -0.96 -5.70
CA LEU A 120 18.30 -0.72 -6.99
C LEU A 120 17.94 0.76 -7.23
N LYS A 121 17.35 1.42 -6.21
CA LYS A 121 16.89 2.82 -6.20
C LYS A 121 16.39 3.27 -7.59
N LEU A 122 15.35 2.61 -8.10
CA LEU A 122 14.93 2.69 -9.51
C LEU A 122 14.71 4.11 -10.02
N LYS A 123 14.30 5.03 -9.14
CA LYS A 123 14.09 6.46 -9.47
C LYS A 123 15.33 7.17 -10.00
N GLN A 124 16.53 6.63 -9.80
CA GLN A 124 17.76 7.17 -10.38
C GLN A 124 17.88 6.90 -11.89
N ASN A 125 17.14 5.92 -12.41
CA ASN A 125 17.13 5.59 -13.84
C ASN A 125 15.85 6.11 -14.49
N GLY A 126 15.98 7.03 -15.45
CA GLY A 126 14.84 7.65 -16.11
C GLY A 126 13.93 6.69 -16.89
N TRP A 127 14.39 5.51 -17.30
CA TRP A 127 13.55 4.52 -17.96
C TRP A 127 12.88 3.59 -16.96
N ILE A 128 13.68 3.00 -16.07
CA ILE A 128 13.21 1.98 -15.12
C ILE A 128 12.32 2.61 -14.05
N GLY A 129 12.66 3.81 -13.57
CA GLY A 129 11.83 4.57 -12.63
C GLY A 129 10.46 4.91 -13.21
N ASN A 130 10.41 5.36 -14.47
CA ASN A 130 9.14 5.64 -15.15
C ASN A 130 8.30 4.38 -15.37
N PHE A 131 8.93 3.25 -15.69
CA PHE A 131 8.25 1.97 -15.79
C PHE A 131 7.69 1.53 -14.43
N ALA A 132 8.46 1.66 -13.35
CA ALA A 132 8.01 1.35 -11.99
C ALA A 132 6.80 2.20 -11.57
N LEU A 133 6.81 3.50 -11.87
CA LEU A 133 5.66 4.39 -11.64
C LEU A 133 4.45 3.97 -12.49
N GLY A 134 4.64 3.69 -13.78
CA GLY A 134 3.54 3.21 -14.63
C GLY A 134 2.92 1.90 -14.12
N ALA A 135 3.76 0.97 -13.64
CA ALA A 135 3.29 -0.27 -13.05
C ALA A 135 2.51 -0.03 -11.73
N SER A 136 2.98 0.87 -10.86
CA SER A 136 2.36 1.10 -9.55
C SER A 136 1.11 1.98 -9.61
N TYR A 137 1.07 3.01 -10.46
CA TYR A 137 -0.06 3.93 -10.56
C TYR A 137 -1.18 3.41 -11.45
N ILE A 138 -0.87 2.50 -12.38
CA ILE A 138 -1.85 1.96 -13.33
C ILE A 138 -2.05 0.47 -13.08
N SER A 139 -1.03 -0.36 -13.32
CA SER A 139 -1.26 -1.81 -13.41
C SER A 139 -1.74 -2.41 -12.08
N LEU A 140 -1.12 -2.06 -10.94
CA LEU A 140 -1.49 -2.62 -9.63
C LEU A 140 -2.91 -2.24 -9.16
N PRO A 141 -3.35 -0.96 -9.23
CA PRO A 141 -4.73 -0.59 -8.92
C PRO A 141 -5.75 -1.30 -9.80
N TRP A 142 -5.47 -1.41 -11.10
CA TRP A 142 -6.35 -2.12 -12.04
C TRP A 142 -6.46 -3.62 -11.71
N CYS A 143 -5.35 -4.27 -11.31
CA CYS A 143 -5.41 -5.63 -10.79
C CYS A 143 -6.35 -5.72 -9.59
N GLY A 144 -6.32 -4.76 -8.67
CA GLY A 144 -7.26 -4.71 -7.55
C GLY A 144 -8.72 -4.68 -8.01
N ILE A 145 -9.07 -3.77 -8.94
CA ILE A 145 -10.45 -3.55 -9.39
C ILE A 145 -11.09 -4.84 -9.95
N PHE A 146 -10.36 -5.63 -10.75
CA PHE A 146 -10.87 -6.90 -11.28
C PHE A 146 -11.29 -7.90 -10.19
N TYR A 147 -10.73 -7.79 -8.99
CA TYR A 147 -11.12 -8.60 -7.84
C TYR A 147 -12.11 -7.88 -6.93
N PHE A 148 -12.05 -6.55 -6.84
CA PHE A 148 -13.01 -5.75 -6.07
C PHE A 148 -14.43 -5.77 -6.68
N ASP A 149 -14.57 -5.94 -7.99
CA ASP A 149 -15.89 -6.17 -8.62
C ASP A 149 -16.55 -7.49 -8.16
N LYS A 150 -15.75 -8.41 -7.56
CA LYS A 150 -16.27 -9.61 -6.91
C LYS A 150 -16.55 -9.44 -5.42
N LEU A 151 -16.31 -8.27 -4.82
CA LEU A 151 -16.78 -7.92 -3.48
C LEU A 151 -18.24 -7.46 -3.52
#